data_AF-A0A7S2LN38-F1
#
_entry.id   AF-A0A7S2LN38-F1
#
_cell.length_a   1.000
_cell.length_b   1.000
_cell.length_c   1.000
_cell.angle_alpha   90.00
_cell.angle_beta   90.00
_cell.angle_gamma   90.00
#
_symmetry.space_group_name_H-M   'P 1'
#
loop_
_entity.id
_entity.type
_entity.pdbx_description
1 polymer ?
#
loop_
_entity_poly.entity_id
_entity_poly.type
_entity_poly.pdbx_seq_one_letter_code
_entity_poly.pdbx_strand_id
1 'polypeptide(L)'
;FVYRSAVVIIVEMLLRSVVEYRRHDQHFGNDLYSNLCIVRGVLCFMSEIMFLIVYKLSVNMVDRLRNHISDPEMTARFWNDATRKYLATCRSIDLLWRKMGFSTAVSLVFAFNMLFAAVFVAIGLADLASAGFVTTWRPWVWAMKQVVIVFVGLYFIASINSRSSSSRHAKASLVHLARQQCGVMPSECLQEHWTFIATVEGVPCGVEVAILPVLTMAFVAPVVRIAFVVAPIVGGMAYSLAKRNEQPML
;
A
#
# COMPACT_ATOMS: atom_id res chain seq x y z
N PHE A 1 -10.04 -9.14 -8.75
CA PHE A 1 -9.34 -8.02 -8.08
C PHE A 1 -8.33 -7.38 -9.02
N VAL A 2 -7.21 -8.05 -9.36
CA VAL A 2 -6.16 -7.50 -10.26
C VAL A 2 -6.71 -6.95 -11.58
N TYR A 3 -7.59 -7.68 -12.27
CA TYR A 3 -8.25 -7.20 -13.48
C TYR A 3 -9.05 -5.91 -13.26
N ARG A 4 -9.81 -5.81 -12.17
CA ARG A 4 -10.61 -4.61 -11.84
C ARG A 4 -9.71 -3.42 -11.51
N SER A 5 -8.64 -3.65 -10.76
CA SER A 5 -7.64 -2.61 -10.45
C SER A 5 -6.91 -2.14 -11.72
N ALA A 6 -6.51 -3.06 -12.59
CA ALA A 6 -5.88 -2.73 -13.87
C ALA A 6 -6.82 -1.91 -14.77
N VAL A 7 -8.11 -2.27 -14.84
CA VAL A 7 -9.11 -1.50 -15.60
C VAL A 7 -9.25 -0.08 -15.04
N VAL A 8 -9.33 0.09 -13.72
CA VAL A 8 -9.40 1.43 -13.10
C VAL A 8 -8.16 2.26 -13.41
N ILE A 9 -6.96 1.66 -13.32
CA ILE A 9 -5.71 2.34 -13.64
C ILE A 9 -5.66 2.73 -15.12
N ILE A 10 -6.02 1.82 -16.03
CA ILE A 10 -6.06 2.10 -17.47
C ILE A 10 -7.05 3.22 -17.78
N VAL A 11 -8.25 3.19 -17.21
CA VAL A 11 -9.27 4.23 -17.40
C VAL A 11 -8.77 5.57 -16.85
N GLU A 12 -8.14 5.58 -15.67
CA GLU A 12 -7.56 6.80 -15.10
C GLU A 12 -6.43 7.37 -15.95
N MET A 13 -5.55 6.53 -16.48
CA MET A 13 -4.48 6.94 -17.38
C MET A 13 -5.04 7.50 -18.69
N LEU A 14 -6.01 6.82 -19.30
CA LEU A 14 -6.65 7.29 -20.53
C LEU A 14 -7.34 8.64 -20.31
N LEU A 15 -8.06 8.81 -19.19
CA LEU A 15 -8.71 10.08 -18.85
C LEU A 15 -7.68 11.19 -18.62
N ARG A 16 -6.54 10.90 -17.96
CA ARG A 16 -5.44 11.87 -17.81
C ARG A 16 -4.84 12.26 -19.15
N SER A 17 -4.51 11.28 -19.98
CA SER A 17 -3.94 11.51 -21.31
C SER A 17 -4.88 12.32 -22.19
N VAL A 18 -6.20 12.07 -22.13
CA VAL A 18 -7.21 12.84 -22.89
C VAL A 18 -7.33 14.27 -22.37
N VAL A 19 -7.26 14.49 -21.06
CA VAL A 19 -7.30 15.83 -20.46
C VAL A 19 -6.03 16.62 -20.77
N GLU A 20 -4.86 15.98 -20.76
CA GLU A 20 -3.59 16.62 -21.15
C GLU A 20 -3.51 16.90 -22.65
N TYR A 21 -3.98 15.96 -23.48
CA TYR A 21 -4.07 16.11 -24.93
C TYR A 21 -4.94 17.32 -25.31
N ARG A 22 -6.15 17.45 -24.73
CA ARG A 22 -7.02 18.62 -24.94
C ARG A 22 -6.43 19.95 -24.46
N ARG A 23 -5.45 19.92 -23.56
CA ARG A 23 -4.85 21.13 -22.98
C ARG A 23 -3.69 21.66 -23.81
N HIS A 24 -3.08 20.79 -24.62
CA HIS A 24 -1.94 21.08 -25.49
C HIS A 24 -2.31 20.82 -26.96
N ASP A 25 -3.45 21.37 -27.38
CA ASP A 25 -4.21 21.06 -28.60
C ASP A 25 -3.48 21.21 -29.95
N GLN A 26 -2.17 21.51 -30.00
CA GLN A 26 -1.41 21.59 -31.26
C GLN A 26 0.01 21.00 -31.27
N HIS A 27 0.60 20.62 -30.13
CA HIS A 27 1.99 20.12 -30.10
C HIS A 27 2.23 18.85 -29.28
N PHE A 28 1.18 18.26 -28.70
CA PHE A 28 1.31 17.06 -27.87
C PHE A 28 1.95 15.89 -28.64
N GLY A 29 3.18 15.51 -28.27
CA GLY A 29 4.00 14.47 -28.89
C GLY A 29 5.26 14.98 -29.61
N ASN A 30 5.32 16.27 -29.96
CA ASN A 30 6.46 16.87 -30.68
C ASN A 30 7.47 17.59 -29.76
N ASP A 31 7.08 17.83 -28.52
CA ASP A 31 7.86 18.53 -27.50
C ASP A 31 8.39 17.56 -26.43
N LEU A 32 9.64 17.77 -25.99
CA LEU A 32 10.34 16.89 -25.05
C LEU A 32 9.54 16.61 -23.76
N TYR A 33 8.75 17.59 -23.32
CA TYR A 33 7.91 17.49 -22.13
C TYR A 33 6.78 16.44 -22.27
N SER A 34 6.07 16.42 -23.40
CA SER A 34 4.98 15.46 -23.61
C SER A 34 5.50 14.03 -23.71
N ASN A 35 6.64 13.83 -24.38
CA ASN A 35 7.34 12.54 -24.43
C ASN A 35 7.78 12.05 -23.04
N LEU A 36 8.33 12.94 -22.19
CA LEU A 36 8.69 12.60 -20.81
C LEU A 36 7.47 12.25 -19.95
N CYS A 37 6.34 12.93 -20.14
CA CYS A 37 5.08 12.60 -19.45
C CYS A 37 4.55 11.21 -19.84
N ILE A 38 4.59 10.87 -21.14
CA ILE A 38 4.18 9.54 -21.62
C ILE A 38 5.08 8.45 -21.03
N VAL A 39 6.41 8.63 -21.12
CA VAL A 39 7.39 7.67 -20.55
C VAL A 39 7.16 7.49 -19.05
N ARG A 40 6.97 8.59 -18.30
CA ARG A 40 6.64 8.53 -16.87
C ARG A 40 5.35 7.76 -16.63
N GLY A 41 4.30 8.03 -17.41
CA GLY A 41 3.02 7.34 -17.30
C GLY A 41 3.19 5.83 -17.46
N VAL A 42 3.88 5.39 -18.51
CA VAL A 42 4.16 3.97 -18.76
C VAL A 42 4.97 3.35 -17.62
N LEU A 43 6.01 4.03 -17.12
CA LEU A 43 6.81 3.53 -16.00
C LEU A 43 5.98 3.38 -14.72
N CYS A 44 5.15 4.37 -14.39
CA CYS A 44 4.24 4.29 -13.24
C CYS A 44 3.27 3.11 -13.40
N PHE A 45 2.66 2.95 -14.57
CA PHE A 45 1.74 1.85 -14.86
C PHE A 45 2.37 0.48 -14.68
N MET A 46 3.55 0.28 -15.27
CA MET A 46 4.29 -0.98 -15.15
C MET A 46 4.68 -1.25 -13.69
N SER A 47 5.08 -0.22 -12.94
CA SER A 47 5.40 -0.36 -11.52
C SER A 47 4.19 -0.75 -10.67
N GLU A 48 3.00 -0.20 -10.96
CA GLU A 48 1.75 -0.52 -10.26
C GLU A 48 1.28 -1.94 -10.56
N ILE A 49 1.38 -2.38 -11.83
CA ILE A 49 1.09 -3.76 -12.21
C ILE A 49 2.02 -4.71 -11.47
N MET A 50 3.33 -4.46 -11.51
CA MET A 50 4.31 -5.29 -10.82
C MET A 50 4.04 -5.35 -9.32
N PHE A 51 3.71 -4.22 -8.70
CA PHE A 51 3.29 -4.15 -7.31
C PHE A 51 2.07 -5.03 -7.02
N LEU A 52 1.02 -4.92 -7.82
CA LEU A 52 -0.20 -5.72 -7.65
C LEU A 52 0.07 -7.21 -7.83
N ILE A 53 0.93 -7.61 -8.78
CA ILE A 53 1.34 -9.00 -9.02
C ILE A 53 2.09 -9.53 -7.80
N VAL A 54 3.15 -8.84 -7.36
CA VAL A 54 3.99 -9.27 -6.22
C VAL A 54 3.16 -9.34 -4.94
N TYR A 55 2.30 -8.34 -4.70
CA TYR A 55 1.34 -8.36 -3.61
C TYR A 55 0.41 -9.58 -3.69
N LYS A 56 -0.19 -9.83 -4.85
CA LYS A 56 -1.15 -10.94 -5.02
C LYS A 56 -0.49 -12.30 -4.86
N LEU A 57 0.74 -12.47 -5.37
CA LEU A 57 1.54 -13.68 -5.15
C LEU A 57 1.80 -13.88 -3.65
N SER A 58 2.27 -12.84 -2.95
CA SER A 58 2.54 -12.90 -1.50
C SER A 58 1.30 -13.30 -0.70
N VAL A 59 0.15 -12.67 -0.98
CA VAL A 59 -1.12 -13.01 -0.34
C VAL A 59 -1.56 -14.44 -0.64
N ASN A 60 -1.46 -14.88 -1.89
CA ASN A 60 -1.86 -16.23 -2.28
C ASN A 60 -1.00 -17.30 -1.59
N MET A 61 0.30 -17.04 -1.35
CA MET A 61 1.16 -17.97 -0.63
C MET A 61 0.72 -18.14 0.83
N VAL A 62 0.40 -17.03 1.51
CA VAL A 62 -0.14 -17.06 2.88
C VAL A 62 -1.52 -17.72 2.92
N ASP A 63 -2.40 -17.39 1.98
CA ASP A 63 -3.76 -17.96 1.91
C ASP A 63 -3.73 -19.48 1.64
N ARG A 64 -2.79 -19.99 0.83
CA ARG A 64 -2.60 -21.44 0.64
C ARG A 64 -2.21 -22.15 1.93
N LEU A 65 -1.28 -21.57 2.69
CA LEU A 65 -0.87 -22.13 3.98
C LEU A 65 -2.03 -22.09 4.99
N ARG A 66 -2.81 -21.01 4.96
CA ARG A 66 -4.01 -20.87 5.77
C ARG A 66 -5.04 -21.97 5.49
N ASN A 67 -5.34 -22.22 4.22
CA ASN A 67 -6.27 -23.27 3.81
C ASN A 67 -5.75 -24.67 4.18
N HIS A 68 -4.43 -24.85 4.19
CA HIS A 68 -3.82 -26.10 4.64
C HIS A 68 -3.98 -26.33 6.15
N ILE A 69 -4.04 -25.27 6.95
CA ILE A 69 -4.18 -25.33 8.43
C ILE A 69 -5.64 -25.34 8.89
N SER A 70 -6.59 -24.89 8.05
CA SER A 70 -7.99 -24.80 8.45
C SER A 70 -8.67 -26.16 8.64
N ASP A 71 -8.20 -27.21 7.98
CA ASP A 71 -8.76 -28.56 8.08
C ASP A 71 -7.65 -29.62 8.08
N PRO A 72 -6.89 -29.75 9.18
CA PRO A 72 -5.73 -30.62 9.24
C PRO A 72 -6.06 -32.01 9.77
N GLU A 73 -5.43 -33.02 9.19
CA GLU A 73 -5.23 -34.29 9.89
C GLU A 73 -4.25 -34.05 11.05
N MET A 74 -4.77 -34.03 12.29
CA MET A 74 -4.03 -33.63 13.50
C MET A 74 -2.94 -34.64 13.87
N THR A 75 -1.78 -34.52 13.23
CA THR A 75 -0.60 -35.34 13.46
C THR A 75 0.62 -34.48 13.76
N ALA A 76 1.58 -34.99 14.53
CA ALA A 76 2.84 -34.29 14.81
C ALA A 76 3.60 -33.97 13.50
N ARG A 77 3.53 -34.88 12.52
CA ARG A 77 4.12 -34.68 11.18
C ARG A 77 3.48 -33.51 10.43
N PHE A 78 2.16 -33.33 10.55
CA PHE A 78 1.45 -32.21 9.95
C PHE A 78 1.98 -30.86 10.49
N TRP A 79 2.10 -30.70 11.81
CA TRP A 79 2.57 -29.44 12.41
C TRP A 79 4.03 -29.12 12.06
N ASN A 80 4.88 -30.14 12.00
CA ASN A 80 6.26 -30.00 11.52
C ASN A 80 6.32 -29.53 10.05
N ASP A 81 5.48 -30.11 9.19
CA ASP A 81 5.37 -29.71 7.79
C ASP A 81 4.80 -28.28 7.65
N ALA A 82 3.77 -27.93 8.43
CA ALA A 82 3.20 -26.59 8.48
C ALA A 82 4.25 -25.54 8.87
N THR A 83 5.10 -25.84 9.86
CA THR A 83 6.21 -24.98 10.27
C THR A 83 7.23 -24.77 9.15
N ARG A 84 7.62 -25.85 8.47
CA ARG A 84 8.54 -25.77 7.31
C ARG A 84 7.95 -24.96 6.17
N LYS A 85 6.68 -25.19 5.83
CA LYS A 85 5.95 -24.44 4.80
C LYS A 85 5.81 -22.96 5.16
N TYR A 86 5.59 -22.64 6.44
CA TYR A 86 5.58 -21.25 6.92
C TYR A 86 6.91 -20.56 6.69
N LEU A 87 8.02 -21.17 7.14
CA LEU A 87 9.36 -20.60 6.97
C LEU A 87 9.75 -20.47 5.49
N ALA A 88 9.39 -21.44 4.66
CA ALA A 88 9.59 -21.38 3.21
C ALA A 88 8.79 -20.23 2.58
N THR A 89 7.55 -20.01 3.03
CA THR A 89 6.72 -18.89 2.59
C THR A 89 7.33 -17.55 2.99
N CYS A 90 7.80 -17.42 4.24
CA CYS A 90 8.50 -16.22 4.72
C CYS A 90 9.72 -15.91 3.87
N ARG A 91 10.58 -16.91 3.63
CA ARG A 91 11.79 -16.76 2.80
C ARG A 91 11.47 -16.36 1.37
N SER A 92 10.40 -16.91 0.80
CA SER A 92 9.98 -16.58 -0.57
C SER A 92 9.47 -15.15 -0.66
N ILE A 93 8.67 -14.69 0.32
CA ILE A 93 8.20 -13.31 0.39
C ILE A 93 9.38 -12.36 0.62
N ASP A 94 10.32 -12.67 1.50
CA ASP A 94 11.55 -11.89 1.68
C ASP A 94 12.37 -11.81 0.38
N LEU A 95 12.46 -12.90 -0.37
CA LEU A 95 13.15 -12.91 -1.66
C LEU A 95 12.45 -12.02 -2.69
N LEU A 96 11.12 -12.11 -2.79
CA LEU A 96 10.30 -11.30 -3.69
C LEU A 96 10.42 -9.81 -3.41
N TRP A 97 10.38 -9.42 -2.14
CA TRP A 97 10.37 -8.01 -1.75
C TRP A 97 11.76 -7.43 -1.55
N ARG A 98 12.59 -8.04 -0.68
CA ARG A 98 13.87 -7.45 -0.26
C ARG A 98 15.01 -7.83 -1.18
N LYS A 99 15.23 -9.13 -1.43
CA LYS A 99 16.43 -9.60 -2.16
C LYS A 99 16.44 -9.22 -3.63
N MET A 100 15.27 -9.15 -4.26
CA MET A 100 15.13 -8.63 -5.63
C MET A 100 15.10 -7.09 -5.70
N GLY A 101 15.28 -6.38 -4.58
CA GLY A 101 15.30 -4.91 -4.54
C GLY A 101 13.93 -4.26 -4.76
N PHE A 102 12.85 -5.03 -4.83
CA PHE A 102 11.51 -4.51 -5.09
C PHE A 102 11.01 -3.56 -3.99
N SER A 103 11.29 -3.87 -2.72
CA SER A 103 10.93 -3.03 -1.58
C SER A 103 11.64 -1.67 -1.65
N THR A 104 12.89 -1.64 -2.09
CA THR A 104 13.64 -0.39 -2.34
C THR A 104 13.00 0.42 -3.47
N ALA A 105 12.65 -0.23 -4.59
CA ALA A 105 11.98 0.45 -5.71
C ALA A 105 10.63 1.06 -5.29
N VAL A 106 9.81 0.31 -4.54
CA VAL A 106 8.54 0.79 -3.99
C VAL A 106 8.76 1.96 -3.02
N SER A 107 9.80 1.88 -2.17
CA SER A 107 10.16 2.98 -1.25
C SER A 107 10.48 4.26 -2.00
N LEU A 108 11.26 4.16 -3.08
CA LEU A 108 11.59 5.30 -3.93
C LEU A 108 10.34 5.89 -4.58
N VAL A 109 9.45 5.05 -5.12
CA VAL A 109 8.18 5.51 -5.70
C VAL A 109 7.33 6.24 -4.66
N PHE A 110 7.23 5.72 -3.45
CA PHE A 110 6.50 6.40 -2.36
C PHE A 110 7.16 7.71 -1.96
N ALA A 111 8.49 7.75 -1.84
CA ALA A 111 9.23 8.97 -1.55
C ALA A 111 9.00 10.04 -2.63
N PHE A 112 9.05 9.66 -3.93
CA PHE A 112 8.73 10.55 -5.03
C PHE A 112 7.29 11.06 -4.97
N ASN A 113 6.31 10.18 -4.70
CA ASN A 113 4.92 10.60 -4.57
C ASN A 113 4.72 11.58 -3.39
N MET A 114 5.39 11.37 -2.26
CA MET A 114 5.36 12.30 -1.12
C MET A 114 6.04 13.64 -1.45
N LEU A 115 7.16 13.61 -2.18
CA LEU A 115 7.82 14.82 -2.67
C LEU A 115 6.90 15.60 -3.63
N PHE A 116 6.26 14.92 -4.59
CA PHE A 116 5.27 15.53 -5.48
C PHE A 116 4.09 16.11 -4.69
N ALA A 117 3.61 15.40 -3.66
CA ALA A 117 2.56 15.92 -2.80
C ALA A 117 2.99 17.24 -2.14
N ALA A 118 4.20 17.29 -1.57
CA ALA A 118 4.74 18.50 -0.95
C ALA A 118 4.89 19.66 -1.94
N VAL A 119 5.40 19.38 -3.14
CA VAL A 119 5.53 20.38 -4.22
C VAL A 119 4.16 20.93 -4.62
N PHE A 120 3.15 20.08 -4.82
CA PHE A 120 1.81 20.54 -5.17
C PHE A 120 1.11 21.29 -4.05
N VAL A 121 1.36 20.93 -2.78
CA VAL A 121 0.90 21.74 -1.64
C VAL A 121 1.57 23.12 -1.66
N ALA A 122 2.88 23.19 -1.89
CA ALA A 122 3.60 24.46 -1.96
C ALA A 122 3.10 25.35 -3.11
N ILE A 123 2.87 24.78 -4.29
CA ILE A 123 2.26 25.49 -5.43
C ILE A 123 0.85 25.97 -5.05
N GLY A 124 0.04 25.10 -4.44
CA GLY A 124 -1.31 25.47 -3.98
C GLY A 124 -1.32 26.61 -2.96
N LEU A 125 -0.32 26.69 -2.08
CA LEU A 125 -0.14 27.79 -1.13
C LEU A 125 0.35 29.08 -1.82
N ALA A 126 1.24 28.97 -2.81
CA ALA A 126 1.72 30.13 -3.57
C ALA A 126 0.63 30.73 -4.48
N ASP A 127 -0.18 29.88 -5.12
CA ASP A 127 -1.34 30.30 -5.92
C ASP A 127 -2.41 30.98 -5.05
N LEU A 128 -2.58 30.51 -3.80
CA LEU A 128 -3.48 31.11 -2.81
C LEU A 128 -3.12 32.56 -2.49
N ALA A 129 -1.82 32.85 -2.47
CA ALA A 129 -1.30 34.17 -2.18
C ALA A 129 -1.41 35.14 -3.36
N SER A 130 -1.59 34.65 -4.60
CA SER A 130 -1.41 35.44 -5.82
C SER A 130 -2.62 35.56 -6.75
N ALA A 131 -3.47 34.54 -6.88
CA ALA A 131 -4.44 34.47 -7.99
C ALA A 131 -5.90 34.14 -7.61
N GLY A 132 -6.22 33.98 -6.32
CA GLY A 132 -7.59 33.69 -5.85
C GLY A 132 -8.01 32.21 -6.00
N PHE A 133 -9.25 31.91 -5.58
CA PHE A 133 -9.68 30.55 -5.22
C PHE A 133 -9.79 29.54 -6.40
N VAL A 134 -10.15 29.98 -7.60
CA VAL A 134 -10.56 29.08 -8.70
C VAL A 134 -9.38 28.29 -9.31
N THR A 135 -8.15 28.79 -9.21
CA THR A 135 -6.93 28.09 -9.67
C THR A 135 -6.31 27.21 -8.58
N THR A 136 -6.52 27.53 -7.30
CA THR A 136 -5.88 26.83 -6.17
C THR A 136 -6.33 25.40 -5.88
N TRP A 137 -7.57 25.00 -6.20
CA TRP A 137 -8.06 23.67 -5.79
C TRP A 137 -7.35 22.50 -6.51
N ARG A 138 -6.83 22.74 -7.71
CA ARG A 138 -6.20 21.70 -8.55
C ARG A 138 -4.91 21.14 -7.94
N PRO A 139 -3.91 21.97 -7.53
CA PRO A 139 -2.73 21.49 -6.81
C PRO A 139 -3.09 20.67 -5.55
N TRP A 140 -4.09 21.10 -4.77
CA TRP A 140 -4.52 20.36 -3.58
C TRP A 140 -5.08 18.97 -3.89
N VAL A 141 -5.93 18.85 -4.92
CA VAL A 141 -6.45 17.54 -5.35
C VAL A 141 -5.31 16.63 -5.83
N TRP A 142 -4.34 17.18 -6.56
CA TRP A 142 -3.17 16.41 -7.01
C TRP A 142 -2.29 15.95 -5.85
N ALA A 143 -2.05 16.81 -4.85
CA ALA A 143 -1.32 16.43 -3.65
C ALA A 143 -2.02 15.31 -2.87
N MET A 144 -3.34 15.45 -2.65
CA MET A 144 -4.13 14.43 -1.95
C MET A 144 -4.12 13.10 -2.68
N LYS A 145 -4.19 13.11 -4.03
CA LYS A 145 -4.08 11.89 -4.83
C LYS A 145 -2.76 11.15 -4.54
N GLN A 146 -1.62 11.86 -4.49
CA GLN A 146 -0.33 11.22 -4.22
C GLN A 146 -0.28 10.60 -2.83
N VAL A 147 -0.80 11.30 -1.83
CA VAL A 147 -0.88 10.82 -0.44
C VAL A 147 -1.75 9.56 -0.35
N VAL A 148 -2.90 9.54 -1.02
CA VAL A 148 -3.80 8.38 -1.07
C VAL A 148 -3.11 7.17 -1.70
N ILE A 149 -2.38 7.35 -2.81
CA ILE A 149 -1.63 6.26 -3.46
C ILE A 149 -0.63 5.63 -2.48
N VAL A 150 0.13 6.45 -1.76
CA VAL A 150 1.10 5.98 -0.76
C VAL A 150 0.39 5.19 0.35
N PHE A 151 -0.71 5.69 0.88
CA PHE A 151 -1.45 4.98 1.93
C PHE A 151 -2.06 3.66 1.47
N VAL A 152 -2.62 3.62 0.25
CA VAL A 152 -3.14 2.38 -0.33
C VAL A 152 -2.02 1.35 -0.50
N GLY A 153 -0.85 1.80 -0.98
CA GLY A 153 0.34 0.96 -1.09
C GLY A 153 0.80 0.41 0.26
N LEU A 154 0.97 1.27 1.27
CA LEU A 154 1.34 0.88 2.64
C LEU A 154 0.32 -0.08 3.26
N TYR A 155 -0.98 0.13 3.01
CA TYR A 155 -2.04 -0.76 3.44
C TYR A 155 -1.89 -2.16 2.84
N PHE A 156 -1.64 -2.28 1.53
CA PHE A 156 -1.42 -3.59 0.90
C PHE A 156 -0.21 -4.31 1.49
N ILE A 157 0.90 -3.60 1.68
CA ILE A 157 2.11 -4.16 2.30
C ILE A 157 1.80 -4.65 3.73
N ALA A 158 1.17 -3.81 4.56
CA ALA A 158 0.81 -4.16 5.94
C ALA A 158 -0.21 -5.31 6.02
N SER A 159 -1.07 -5.46 5.00
CA SER A 159 -2.06 -6.53 4.96
C SER A 159 -1.43 -7.93 4.79
N ILE A 160 -0.25 -8.04 4.18
CA ILE A 160 0.50 -9.31 4.09
C ILE A 160 0.86 -9.78 5.50
N ASN A 161 1.47 -8.90 6.29
CA ASN A 161 1.81 -9.18 7.69
C ASN A 161 0.56 -9.46 8.53
N SER A 162 -0.52 -8.70 8.31
CA SER A 162 -1.74 -8.94 9.07
C SER A 162 -2.39 -10.30 8.83
N ARG A 163 -2.15 -10.95 7.69
CA ARG A 163 -2.69 -12.29 7.41
C ARG A 163 -1.89 -13.40 8.08
N SER A 164 -0.62 -13.15 8.42
CA SER A 164 0.25 -14.13 9.05
C SER A 164 0.21 -14.05 10.58
N SER A 165 0.35 -12.85 11.16
CA SER A 165 0.64 -12.65 12.58
C SER A 165 -0.40 -11.85 13.38
N SER A 166 -1.45 -11.33 12.74
CA SER A 166 -2.35 -10.37 13.41
C SER A 166 -3.20 -10.97 14.53
N SER A 167 -3.10 -10.36 15.71
CA SER A 167 -4.02 -10.57 16.84
C SER A 167 -5.38 -9.88 16.65
N ARG A 168 -5.47 -8.81 15.82
CA ARG A 168 -6.69 -8.01 15.60
C ARG A 168 -7.58 -8.48 14.45
N HIS A 169 -7.03 -9.15 13.42
CA HIS A 169 -7.81 -9.83 12.37
C HIS A 169 -7.97 -11.32 12.69
N ALA A 170 -8.37 -11.59 13.93
CA ALA A 170 -8.37 -12.88 14.58
C ALA A 170 -8.84 -14.01 13.66
N LYS A 171 -10.03 -13.93 13.04
CA LYS A 171 -10.63 -15.07 12.32
C LYS A 171 -9.83 -15.65 11.15
N ALA A 172 -8.91 -14.89 10.54
CA ALA A 172 -8.20 -15.31 9.33
C ALA A 172 -6.68 -15.43 9.51
N SER A 173 -6.14 -15.13 10.68
CA SER A 173 -4.70 -15.26 10.95
C SER A 173 -4.30 -16.73 11.16
N LEU A 174 -3.07 -17.08 10.76
CA LEU A 174 -2.52 -18.42 10.98
C LEU A 174 -2.47 -18.78 12.46
N VAL A 175 -2.07 -17.83 13.31
CA VAL A 175 -2.00 -18.03 14.77
C VAL A 175 -3.39 -18.33 15.35
N HIS A 176 -4.42 -17.60 14.94
CA HIS A 176 -5.76 -17.84 15.44
C HIS A 176 -6.32 -19.19 14.98
N LEU A 177 -6.12 -19.54 13.70
CA LEU A 177 -6.56 -20.85 13.19
C LEU A 177 -5.84 -21.98 13.92
N ALA A 178 -4.54 -21.87 14.15
CA ALA A 178 -3.81 -22.84 14.96
C ALA A 178 -4.37 -22.92 16.38
N ARG A 179 -4.56 -21.78 17.06
CA ARG A 179 -5.11 -21.74 18.42
C ARG A 179 -6.51 -22.36 18.54
N GLN A 180 -7.35 -22.24 17.51
CA GLN A 180 -8.66 -22.91 17.48
C GLN A 180 -8.54 -24.44 17.57
N GLN A 181 -7.46 -25.03 17.05
CA GLN A 181 -7.24 -26.47 17.07
C GLN A 181 -6.67 -26.98 18.40
N CYS A 182 -6.19 -26.10 19.28
CA CYS A 182 -5.56 -26.50 20.54
C CYS A 182 -6.49 -27.29 21.48
N GLY A 183 -7.81 -27.09 21.39
CA GLY A 183 -8.79 -27.78 22.23
C GLY A 183 -9.14 -29.21 21.80
N VAL A 184 -8.77 -29.62 20.58
CA VAL A 184 -9.18 -30.91 19.99
C VAL A 184 -7.97 -31.80 19.67
N MET A 185 -6.77 -31.29 19.92
CA MET A 185 -5.52 -31.92 19.49
C MET A 185 -5.04 -33.02 20.46
N PRO A 186 -4.56 -34.17 19.96
CA PRO A 186 -3.92 -35.19 20.77
C PRO A 186 -2.68 -34.66 21.52
N SER A 187 -2.43 -35.17 22.72
CA SER A 187 -1.30 -34.75 23.58
C SER A 187 0.06 -34.91 22.90
N GLU A 188 0.21 -35.93 22.06
CA GLU A 188 1.43 -36.23 21.29
C GLU A 188 1.81 -35.15 20.28
N CYS A 189 0.87 -34.28 19.90
CA CYS A 189 1.09 -33.22 18.90
C CYS A 189 1.33 -31.83 19.52
N LEU A 190 1.21 -31.71 20.85
CA LEU A 190 1.26 -30.42 21.54
C LEU A 190 2.58 -29.71 21.32
N GLN A 191 3.70 -30.43 21.38
CA GLN A 191 5.03 -29.83 21.28
C GLN A 191 5.27 -29.19 19.89
N GLU A 192 4.94 -29.91 18.82
CA GLU A 192 5.09 -29.43 17.44
C GLU A 192 4.13 -28.27 17.15
N HIS A 193 2.92 -28.34 17.68
CA HIS A 193 1.95 -27.25 17.57
C HIS A 193 2.42 -25.97 18.26
N TRP A 194 2.93 -26.06 19.49
CA TRP A 194 3.51 -24.92 20.19
C TRP A 194 4.74 -24.37 19.46
N THR A 195 5.55 -25.25 18.90
CA THR A 195 6.69 -24.86 18.06
C THR A 195 6.23 -24.08 16.82
N PHE A 196 5.15 -24.52 16.17
CA PHE A 196 4.54 -23.79 15.06
C PHE A 196 4.07 -22.39 15.50
N ILE A 197 3.29 -22.30 16.58
CA ILE A 197 2.79 -21.00 17.10
C ILE A 197 3.96 -20.07 17.43
N ALA A 198 4.94 -20.54 18.19
CA ALA A 198 6.11 -19.76 18.57
C ALA A 198 6.91 -19.30 17.34
N THR A 199 6.99 -20.13 16.29
CA THR A 199 7.64 -19.76 15.03
C THR A 199 6.89 -18.66 14.30
N VAL A 200 5.56 -18.75 14.22
CA VAL A 200 4.72 -17.75 13.53
C VAL A 200 4.74 -16.41 14.28
N GLU A 201 4.79 -16.42 15.61
CA GLU A 201 4.89 -15.22 16.43
C GLU A 201 6.30 -14.62 16.42
N GLY A 202 7.35 -15.46 16.43
CA GLY A 202 8.75 -15.02 16.44
C GLY A 202 9.27 -14.53 15.09
N VAL A 203 8.71 -15.03 13.97
CA VAL A 203 9.14 -14.67 12.61
C VAL A 203 7.93 -14.17 11.82
N PRO A 204 7.44 -12.94 12.07
CA PRO A 204 6.26 -12.43 11.38
C PRO A 204 6.50 -12.36 9.88
N CYS A 205 5.73 -13.13 9.12
CA CYS A 205 5.75 -13.09 7.67
C CYS A 205 5.22 -11.75 7.17
N GLY A 206 6.12 -10.79 6.98
CA GLY A 206 5.83 -9.43 6.54
C GLY A 206 6.86 -8.93 5.55
N VAL A 207 6.61 -7.72 5.04
CA VAL A 207 7.51 -7.06 4.10
C VAL A 207 8.30 -6.01 4.86
N GLU A 208 9.61 -6.13 4.81
CA GLU A 208 10.53 -5.07 5.22
C GLU A 208 10.70 -4.09 4.06
N VAL A 209 10.35 -2.84 4.31
CA VAL A 209 10.56 -1.74 3.38
C VAL A 209 11.93 -1.14 3.69
N ALA A 210 12.73 -0.83 2.67
CA ALA A 210 14.07 -0.28 2.91
C ALA A 210 13.97 0.96 3.83
N ILE A 211 14.81 1.01 4.87
CA ILE A 211 14.87 2.11 5.87
C ILE A 211 13.71 2.12 6.87
N LEU A 212 12.66 1.31 6.67
CA LEU A 212 11.52 1.20 7.59
C LEU A 212 11.43 -0.19 8.23
N PRO A 213 11.01 -0.31 9.49
CA PRO A 213 10.72 -1.61 10.09
C PRO A 213 9.54 -2.29 9.38
N VAL A 214 9.32 -3.58 9.66
CA VAL A 214 8.17 -4.34 9.12
C VAL A 214 6.88 -3.55 9.32
N LEU A 215 6.23 -3.20 8.22
CA LEU A 215 4.99 -2.42 8.27
C LEU A 215 3.85 -3.28 8.82
N THR A 216 3.26 -2.83 9.92
CA THR A 216 2.10 -3.46 10.54
C THR A 216 0.84 -2.61 10.32
N MET A 217 -0.33 -3.24 10.34
CA MET A 217 -1.60 -2.50 10.31
C MET A 217 -1.76 -1.57 11.53
N ALA A 218 -1.11 -1.90 12.65
CA ALA A 218 -1.09 -1.07 13.84
C ALA A 218 -0.35 0.27 13.62
N PHE A 219 0.63 0.29 12.72
CA PHE A 219 1.31 1.51 12.30
C PHE A 219 0.54 2.25 11.22
N VAL A 220 0.05 1.55 10.19
CA VAL A 220 -0.60 2.19 9.03
C VAL A 220 -1.96 2.79 9.40
N ALA A 221 -2.79 2.11 10.21
CA ALA A 221 -4.14 2.58 10.49
C ALA A 221 -4.22 3.93 11.23
N PRO A 222 -3.42 4.21 12.28
CA PRO A 222 -3.38 5.53 12.89
C PRO A 222 -2.90 6.61 11.94
N VAL A 223 -1.86 6.35 11.13
CA VAL A 223 -1.32 7.32 10.17
C VAL A 223 -2.37 7.70 9.13
N VAL A 224 -3.07 6.70 8.58
CA VAL A 224 -4.17 6.93 7.64
C VAL A 224 -5.29 7.73 8.30
N ARG A 225 -5.70 7.38 9.53
CA ARG A 225 -6.73 8.13 10.27
C ARG A 225 -6.34 9.59 10.50
N ILE A 226 -5.11 9.83 10.96
CA ILE A 226 -4.58 11.18 11.17
C ILE A 226 -4.63 11.95 9.86
N ALA A 227 -4.17 11.36 8.76
CA ALA A 227 -4.19 12.03 7.48
C ALA A 227 -5.62 12.35 6.99
N PHE A 228 -6.58 11.44 7.17
CA PHE A 228 -7.99 11.70 6.82
C PHE A 228 -8.65 12.78 7.68
N VAL A 229 -8.20 12.97 8.93
CA VAL A 229 -8.70 14.04 9.82
C VAL A 229 -7.99 15.36 9.52
N VAL A 230 -6.68 15.35 9.34
CA VAL A 230 -5.85 16.55 9.16
C VAL A 230 -6.03 17.13 7.76
N ALA A 231 -6.13 16.30 6.71
CA ALA A 231 -6.31 16.75 5.33
C ALA A 231 -7.48 17.74 5.13
N PRO A 232 -8.72 17.45 5.57
CA PRO A 232 -9.84 18.39 5.43
C PRO A 232 -9.69 19.63 6.33
N ILE A 233 -9.04 19.52 7.49
CA ILE A 233 -8.78 20.68 8.38
C ILE A 233 -7.79 21.63 7.71
N VAL A 234 -6.68 21.11 7.18
CA VAL A 234 -5.69 21.90 6.44
C VAL A 234 -6.31 22.51 5.17
N GLY A 235 -7.09 21.72 4.43
CA GLY A 235 -7.84 22.21 3.27
C GLY A 235 -8.85 23.31 3.63
N GLY A 236 -9.56 23.17 4.75
CA GLY A 236 -10.52 24.15 5.26
C GLY A 236 -9.86 25.43 5.78
N MET A 237 -8.69 25.32 6.43
CA MET A 237 -7.89 26.48 6.84
C MET A 237 -7.35 27.23 5.62
N ALA A 238 -6.80 26.50 4.63
CA ALA A 238 -6.36 27.09 3.37
C ALA A 238 -7.53 27.79 2.66
N TYR A 239 -8.71 27.16 2.61
CA TYR A 239 -9.94 27.76 2.07
C TYR A 239 -10.32 29.06 2.80
N SER A 240 -10.33 29.03 4.14
CA SER A 240 -10.72 30.19 4.94
C SER A 240 -9.74 31.35 4.80
N LEU A 241 -8.44 31.06 4.68
CA LEU A 241 -7.40 32.07 4.44
C LEU A 241 -7.54 32.69 3.04
N ALA A 242 -7.80 31.87 2.02
CA ALA A 242 -8.10 32.36 0.66
C ALA A 242 -9.25 33.36 0.66
N LYS A 243 -10.37 32.96 1.29
CA LYS A 243 -11.60 33.75 1.30
C LYS A 243 -11.44 35.09 2.01
N ARG A 244 -10.58 35.17 3.04
CA ARG A 244 -10.27 36.43 3.72
C ARG A 244 -9.48 37.40 2.84
N ASN A 245 -8.56 36.89 2.01
CA ASN A 245 -7.76 37.71 1.11
C ASN A 245 -8.56 38.25 -0.08
N GLU A 246 -9.70 37.64 -0.43
CA GLU A 246 -10.60 38.13 -1.48
C GLU A 246 -11.55 39.25 -1.02
N GLN A 247 -11.65 39.55 0.28
CA GLN A 247 -12.44 40.69 0.73
C GLN A 247 -11.65 42.00 0.48
N PRO A 248 -12.15 42.92 -0.35
CA PRO A 248 -11.48 44.20 -0.54
C PRO A 248 -11.43 44.93 0.80
N MET A 249 -10.25 45.44 1.17
CA MET A 249 -10.13 46.36 2.29
C MET A 249 -10.92 47.63 1.94
N LEU A 250 -12.13 47.72 2.48
CA LEU A 250 -12.93 48.95 2.54
C LEU A 250 -12.36 49.89 3.60
#